data_AF-A0AA41YPY7-F1
#
_entry.id   AF-A0AA41YPY7-F1
#
_cell.length_a   1.000
_cell.length_b   1.000
_cell.length_c   1.000
_cell.angle_alpha   90.00
_cell.angle_beta   90.00
_cell.angle_gamma   90.00
#
_symmetry.space_group_name_H-M   'P 1'
#
loop_
_entity.id
_entity.type
_entity.pdbx_description
1 polymer ?
#
loop_
_entity_poly.entity_id
_entity_poly.type
_entity_poly.pdbx_seq_one_letter_code
_entity_poly.pdbx_strand_id
1 'polypeptide(L)'
;MVEDLDVQAVTVSARGDVDGPGSNVARKAGLNRAILSVGWGTATRMLGYKTVWYGAELVRVPAVGTSQTCRMRGHRDPDSWPSRDVFRCTACGYV
;
A
#
# COMPACT_ATOMS: atom_id res chain seq x y z
N MET A 1 9.77 -9.75 -6.44
CA MET A 1 8.33 -9.46 -6.62
C MET A 1 8.00 -8.12 -6.00
N VAL A 2 7.06 -7.37 -6.58
CA VAL A 2 6.56 -6.08 -6.09
C VAL A 2 5.03 -6.05 -6.18
N GLU A 3 4.37 -5.37 -5.26
CA GLU A 3 2.93 -5.13 -5.37
C GLU A 3 2.64 -4.21 -6.56
N ASP A 4 1.63 -4.57 -7.34
CA ASP A 4 1.08 -3.74 -8.41
C ASP A 4 0.09 -2.74 -7.81
N LEU A 5 0.61 -1.89 -6.93
CA LEU A 5 -0.15 -0.85 -6.27
C LEU A 5 -0.32 0.34 -7.21
N ASP A 6 -1.57 0.68 -7.53
CA ASP A 6 -1.88 1.91 -8.26
C ASP A 6 -1.70 3.12 -7.32
N VAL A 7 -0.48 3.66 -7.33
CA VAL A 7 -0.09 4.83 -6.52
C VAL A 7 -0.99 6.04 -6.83
N GLN A 8 -1.43 6.20 -8.08
CA GLN A 8 -2.28 7.33 -8.47
C GLN A 8 -3.67 7.17 -7.85
N ALA A 9 -4.27 5.98 -7.98
CA ALA A 9 -5.58 5.70 -7.39
C ALA A 9 -5.57 5.83 -5.86
N VAL A 10 -4.53 5.33 -5.17
CA VAL A 10 -4.48 5.41 -3.70
C VAL A 10 -4.07 6.78 -3.16
N THR A 11 -3.62 7.71 -4.00
CA THR A 11 -3.26 9.09 -3.60
C THR A 11 -4.28 10.14 -4.04
N VAL A 12 -5.45 9.73 -4.52
CA VAL A 12 -6.57 10.64 -4.81
C VAL A 12 -6.94 11.44 -3.55
N SER A 13 -7.28 12.72 -3.76
CA SER A 13 -7.72 13.61 -2.69
C SER A 13 -9.07 13.17 -2.12
N ALA A 14 -9.24 13.27 -0.81
CA ALA A 14 -10.56 13.14 -0.18
C ALA A 14 -11.33 14.47 -0.14
N ARG A 15 -10.79 15.55 -0.72
CA ARG A 15 -11.50 16.84 -0.83
C ARG A 15 -12.75 16.65 -1.68
N GLY A 16 -13.90 16.90 -1.09
CA GLY A 16 -15.18 17.00 -1.80
C GLY A 16 -15.43 18.41 -2.33
N ASP A 17 -16.64 18.62 -2.83
CA ASP A 17 -17.12 19.91 -3.35
C ASP A 17 -18.08 20.59 -2.36
N VAL A 18 -18.81 21.60 -2.85
CA VAL A 18 -19.75 22.38 -2.04
C VAL A 18 -21.00 21.57 -1.68
N ASP A 19 -21.47 20.71 -2.59
CA ASP A 19 -22.70 19.93 -2.42
C ASP A 19 -22.44 18.63 -1.63
N GLY A 20 -21.20 18.12 -1.68
CA GLY A 20 -20.74 16.95 -0.94
C GLY A 20 -19.37 17.19 -0.32
N PRO A 21 -19.27 17.80 0.87
CA PRO A 21 -18.00 18.07 1.51
C PRO A 21 -17.28 16.77 1.87
N GLY A 22 -15.97 16.75 1.61
CA GLY A 22 -15.11 15.60 1.90
C GLY A 22 -14.94 15.36 3.40
N SER A 23 -14.82 14.09 3.80
CA SER A 23 -14.51 13.70 5.18
C SER A 23 -13.04 13.31 5.35
N ASN A 24 -12.49 13.49 6.55
CA ASN A 24 -11.11 13.12 6.88
C ASN A 24 -10.04 13.73 5.95
N VAL A 25 -10.31 14.90 5.35
CA VAL A 25 -9.47 15.51 4.30
C VAL A 25 -8.04 15.75 4.78
N ALA A 26 -7.85 16.32 5.97
CA ALA A 26 -6.53 16.58 6.54
C ALA A 26 -5.74 15.28 6.78
N ARG A 27 -6.39 14.24 7.33
CA ARG A 27 -5.79 12.92 7.54
C ARG A 27 -5.35 12.30 6.21
N LYS A 28 -6.22 12.32 5.19
CA LYS A 28 -5.92 11.79 3.86
C LYS A 28 -4.80 12.57 3.17
N ALA A 29 -4.79 13.89 3.28
CA ALA A 29 -3.74 14.73 2.72
C ALA A 29 -2.36 14.41 3.34
N GLY A 30 -2.31 14.20 4.67
CA GLY A 30 -1.11 13.75 5.37
C GLY A 30 -0.61 12.38 4.87
N LEU A 31 -1.52 11.41 4.74
CA LEU A 31 -1.20 10.08 4.20
C LEU A 31 -0.70 10.16 2.74
N ASN A 32 -1.38 10.91 1.89
CA ASN A 32 -0.99 11.08 0.49
C ASN A 32 0.41 11.69 0.38
N ARG A 33 0.73 12.70 1.21
CA ARG A 33 2.08 13.29 1.25
C ARG A 33 3.15 12.26 1.61
N ALA A 34 2.88 11.42 2.63
CA ALA A 34 3.80 10.37 3.05
C ALA A 34 4.02 9.31 1.95
N ILE A 35 2.96 8.89 1.26
CA ILE A 35 3.06 7.94 0.14
C ILE A 35 3.88 8.56 -1.01
N LEU A 36 3.57 9.80 -1.40
CA LEU A 36 4.23 10.48 -2.52
C LEU A 36 5.70 10.79 -2.23
N SER A 37 6.07 11.07 -0.97
CA SER A 37 7.47 11.35 -0.62
C SER A 37 8.42 10.16 -0.80
N VAL A 38 7.90 8.93 -0.85
CA VAL A 38 8.73 7.72 -1.03
C VAL A 38 9.14 7.51 -2.50
N GLY A 39 8.33 7.99 -3.46
CA GLY A 39 8.64 7.82 -4.89
C GLY A 39 8.48 6.38 -5.40
N TRP A 40 7.47 5.64 -4.93
CA TRP A 40 7.18 4.24 -5.29
C TRP A 40 7.18 3.95 -6.80
N GLY A 41 6.64 4.86 -7.62
CA GLY A 41 6.63 4.72 -9.08
C GLY A 41 8.05 4.71 -9.66
N THR A 42 8.91 5.62 -9.20
CA THR A 42 10.33 5.66 -9.60
C THR A 42 11.07 4.44 -9.11
N ALA A 43 10.85 4.02 -7.86
CA ALA A 43 11.49 2.83 -7.30
C ALA A 43 11.17 1.57 -8.11
N THR A 44 9.88 1.37 -8.43
CA THR A 44 9.43 0.21 -9.22
C THR A 44 10.00 0.24 -10.65
N ARG A 45 10.06 1.42 -11.28
CA ARG A 45 10.68 1.60 -12.60
C ARG A 45 12.17 1.25 -12.58
N MET A 46 12.91 1.77 -11.58
CA MET A 46 14.34 1.52 -11.45
C MET A 46 14.62 0.06 -11.13
N LEU A 47 13.76 -0.59 -10.32
CA LEU A 47 13.87 -2.01 -10.05
C LEU A 47 13.70 -2.83 -11.33
N GLY A 48 12.68 -2.54 -12.15
CA GLY A 48 12.48 -3.23 -13.43
C GLY A 48 13.66 -3.05 -14.40
N TYR A 49 14.22 -1.84 -14.47
CA TYR A 49 15.44 -1.58 -15.23
C TYR A 49 16.63 -2.42 -14.73
N LYS A 50 16.84 -2.47 -13.42
CA LYS A 50 17.96 -3.21 -12.83
C LYS A 50 17.78 -4.72 -12.92
N THR A 51 16.57 -5.25 -12.76
CA THR A 51 16.33 -6.70 -12.89
C THR A 51 16.67 -7.18 -14.29
N VAL A 52 16.26 -6.44 -15.33
CA VAL A 52 16.62 -6.76 -16.72
C VAL A 52 18.14 -6.76 -16.91
N TRP A 53 18.85 -5.77 -16.36
CA TRP A 53 20.31 -5.72 -16.43
C TRP A 53 20.97 -6.96 -15.82
N TYR A 54 20.47 -7.47 -14.69
CA TYR A 54 21.02 -8.67 -14.04
C TYR A 54 20.45 -9.99 -14.58
N GLY A 55 19.67 -9.98 -15.67
CA GLY A 55 19.04 -11.20 -16.21
C GLY A 55 17.96 -11.78 -15.29
N ALA A 56 17.37 -10.96 -14.43
CA ALA A 56 16.30 -11.34 -13.51
C ALA A 56 14.94 -10.76 -13.96
N GLU A 57 13.86 -11.38 -13.50
CA GLU A 57 12.50 -10.93 -13.78
C GLU A 57 11.89 -10.21 -12.57
N LEU A 58 11.24 -9.06 -12.83
CA LEU A 58 10.43 -8.37 -11.82
C LEU A 58 8.97 -8.82 -11.91
N VAL A 59 8.58 -9.73 -11.01
CA VAL A 59 7.18 -10.18 -10.89
C VAL A 59 6.34 -9.14 -10.16
N ARG A 60 5.21 -8.73 -10.76
CA ARG A 60 4.18 -7.90 -10.14
C ARG A 60 3.05 -8.76 -9.59
N VAL A 61 2.62 -8.50 -8.37
CA VAL A 61 1.52 -9.24 -7.71
C VAL A 61 0.37 -8.29 -7.34
N PRO A 62 -0.90 -8.73 -7.38
CA PRO A 62 -2.02 -7.88 -6.99
C PRO A 62 -1.85 -7.32 -5.57
N ALA A 63 -2.01 -6.02 -5.38
CA ALA A 63 -1.90 -5.36 -4.07
C ALA A 63 -3.14 -5.54 -3.17
N VAL A 64 -4.23 -6.09 -3.71
CA VAL A 64 -5.52 -6.13 -3.00
C VAL A 64 -5.46 -7.14 -1.85
N GLY A 65 -5.58 -6.64 -0.62
CA GLY A 65 -5.70 -7.47 0.58
C GLY A 65 -4.39 -8.09 1.08
N THR A 66 -3.27 -7.86 0.40
CA THR A 66 -1.94 -8.32 0.80
C THR A 66 -1.51 -7.73 2.15
N SER A 67 -1.84 -6.46 2.39
CA SER A 67 -1.54 -5.76 3.66
C SER A 67 -2.31 -6.32 4.86
N GLN A 68 -3.43 -7.02 4.65
CA GLN A 68 -4.28 -7.57 5.72
C GLN A 68 -4.13 -9.09 5.86
N THR A 69 -3.30 -9.72 5.03
CA THR A 69 -3.19 -11.18 4.97
C THR A 69 -1.97 -11.66 5.75
N CYS A 70 -2.21 -12.46 6.77
CA CYS A 70 -1.16 -13.08 7.57
C CYS A 70 -0.31 -14.03 6.71
N ARG A 71 1.01 -13.78 6.66
CA ARG A 71 1.95 -14.64 5.92
C ARG A 71 2.01 -16.09 6.43
N MET A 72 1.74 -16.31 7.72
CA MET A 72 1.85 -17.65 8.32
C MET A 72 0.67 -18.57 8.00
N ARG A 73 -0.54 -18.00 7.86
CA ARG A 73 -1.78 -18.79 7.74
C ARG A 73 -2.71 -18.36 6.60
N GLY A 74 -2.39 -17.28 5.89
CA GLY A 74 -3.29 -16.69 4.89
C GLY A 74 -4.55 -16.05 5.49
N HIS A 75 -4.63 -15.91 6.81
CA HIS A 75 -5.78 -15.29 7.47
C HIS A 75 -5.83 -13.80 7.12
N ARG A 76 -6.92 -13.37 6.49
CA ARG A 76 -7.16 -11.98 6.12
C ARG A 76 -8.12 -11.33 7.12
N ASP A 77 -7.64 -10.31 7.81
CA ASP A 77 -8.44 -9.58 8.80
C ASP A 77 -7.96 -8.13 8.92
N PRO A 78 -8.81 -7.13 8.62
CA PRO A 78 -8.50 -5.72 8.83
C PRO A 78 -8.08 -5.37 10.26
N ASP A 79 -8.61 -6.09 11.26
CA ASP A 79 -8.30 -5.86 12.68
C ASP A 79 -6.90 -6.38 13.06
N SER A 80 -6.20 -7.03 12.13
CA SER A 80 -4.79 -7.39 12.31
C SER A 80 -3.84 -6.18 12.33
N TRP A 81 -4.35 -4.96 12.15
CA TRP A 81 -3.61 -3.71 12.34
C TRP A 81 -4.20 -2.91 13.50
N PRO A 82 -3.88 -3.26 14.78
CA PRO A 82 -4.36 -2.51 15.94
C PRO A 82 -3.89 -1.04 15.95
N SER A 83 -2.81 -0.73 15.22
CA SER A 83 -2.36 0.63 14.96
C SER A 83 -1.75 0.71 13.56
N ARG A 84 -1.41 1.92 13.09
CA ARG A 84 -0.87 2.13 11.73
C ARG A 84 0.43 1.38 11.45
N ASP A 85 1.25 1.18 12.47
CA ASP A 85 2.63 0.73 12.32
C ASP A 85 2.86 -0.67 12.93
N VAL A 86 1.80 -1.31 13.45
CA VAL A 86 1.88 -2.63 14.09
C VAL A 86 0.92 -3.58 13.41
N PHE A 87 1.46 -4.63 12.80
CA PHE A 87 0.71 -5.81 12.40
C PHE A 87 0.67 -6.81 13.56
N ARG A 88 -0.48 -7.45 13.79
CA ARG A 88 -0.63 -8.61 14.65
C ARG A 88 -1.80 -9.44 14.16
N CYS A 89 -1.52 -10.61 13.62
CA CYS A 89 -2.56 -11.53 13.16
C CYS A 89 -3.48 -11.94 14.31
N THR A 90 -4.79 -11.69 14.15
CA THR A 90 -5.83 -12.05 15.13
C THR A 90 -6.00 -13.57 15.30
N ALA A 91 -5.69 -14.36 14.27
CA ALA A 91 -5.83 -15.82 14.30
C ALA A 91 -4.61 -16.57 14.87
N CYS A 92 -3.40 -16.03 14.78
CA CYS A 92 -2.18 -16.72 15.21
C CYS A 92 -1.19 -15.90 16.03
N GLY A 93 -1.44 -14.61 16.23
CA GLY A 93 -0.57 -13.72 17.01
C GLY A 93 0.73 -13.31 16.31
N TYR A 94 0.96 -13.72 15.06
CA TYR A 94 2.14 -13.33 14.29
C TYR A 94 2.22 -11.80 14.13
N VAL A 95 3.40 -11.23 14.40
CA VAL A 95 3.73 -9.80 14.29
C VAL A 95 4.71 -9.61 13.15
#